data_AF-A0A2E0NGH2-F1
#
_entry.id   AF-A0A2E0NGH2-F1
#
_cell.length_a   1.000
_cell.length_b   1.000
_cell.length_c   1.000
_cell.angle_alpha   90.00
_cell.angle_beta   90.00
_cell.angle_gamma   90.00
#
_symmetry.space_group_name_H-M   'P 1'
#
loop_
_entity.id
_entity.type
_entity.pdbx_description
1 polymer ?
#
loop_
_entity_poly.entity_id
_entity_poly.type
_entity_poly.pdbx_seq_one_letter_code
_entity_poly.pdbx_strand_id
1 'polypeptide(L)'
;MMLQSRHSKKLLRTKRTHSRSGMTLIEVVLALAVAGFLLAAATSFVVSISNIWAERSQRNFFEDHVDGVTEFINATLQSAGTSIQINDNKNPSKQQQNGAEMIVQSAAEVSTEQDDTSIPIRKKDPPENLRYDANSESLMTNETSLRNRDSAPILWERLPGSANYEEPLLHFKLNHTPPLFVTESAQPNLDQVEVYLFFDSSKGLSVLWHSVLQEETKTVDDLRRTLISPYVKSLEYVYWDSRFEKWEIEKKPREAEDSTEQDYLLPRAIQLSFVYENETKMRTLTIPVTSYSTILF
;
A
#
# COMPACT_ATOMS: atom_id res chain seq x y z
N MET A 1 -42.13 -96.43 43.89
CA MET A 1 -41.37 -95.62 42.92
C MET A 1 -42.31 -94.52 42.41
N MET A 2 -42.57 -93.48 43.20
CA MET A 2 -41.97 -92.13 43.09
C MET A 2 -41.83 -91.63 41.64
N LEU A 3 -42.64 -90.64 41.25
CA LEU A 3 -42.24 -89.33 40.68
C LEU A 3 -43.53 -88.51 40.42
N GLN A 4 -43.85 -87.55 41.29
CA GLN A 4 -43.50 -86.12 41.19
C GLN A 4 -44.45 -85.31 40.28
N SER A 5 -45.33 -84.59 40.98
CA SER A 5 -46.15 -83.47 40.55
C SER A 5 -45.34 -82.42 39.79
N ARG A 6 -45.86 -81.95 38.64
CA ARG A 6 -45.39 -80.73 37.97
C ARG A 6 -46.49 -79.68 38.00
N HIS A 7 -46.43 -78.81 39.00
CA HIS A 7 -47.17 -77.55 39.03
C HIS A 7 -46.53 -76.55 38.06
N SER A 8 -47.25 -76.23 36.98
CA SER A 8 -46.92 -75.11 36.09
C SER A 8 -47.41 -73.81 36.71
N LYS A 9 -46.50 -73.05 37.34
CA LYS A 9 -46.79 -71.70 37.84
C LYS A 9 -46.84 -70.73 36.65
N LYS A 10 -48.05 -70.33 36.24
CA LYS A 10 -48.23 -69.21 35.31
C LYS A 10 -47.74 -67.92 35.99
N LEU A 11 -46.60 -67.41 35.54
CA LEU A 11 -46.11 -66.07 35.87
C LEU A 11 -47.04 -65.04 35.24
N LEU A 12 -47.92 -64.46 36.06
CA LEU A 12 -48.73 -63.30 35.68
C LEU A 12 -47.79 -62.10 35.54
N ARG A 13 -47.45 -61.74 34.31
CA ARG A 13 -46.75 -60.49 33.99
C ARG A 13 -47.70 -59.32 34.24
N THR A 14 -47.55 -58.67 35.39
CA THR A 14 -48.30 -57.46 35.72
C THR A 14 -47.87 -56.34 34.76
N LYS A 15 -48.74 -56.01 33.79
CA LYS A 15 -48.57 -54.76 33.02
C LYS A 15 -48.88 -53.62 33.99
N ARG A 16 -47.84 -52.94 34.48
CA ARG A 16 -47.99 -51.61 35.10
C ARG A 16 -48.55 -50.66 34.04
N THR A 17 -49.84 -50.36 34.11
CA THR A 17 -50.43 -49.24 33.37
C THR A 17 -50.00 -47.97 34.07
N HIS A 18 -49.12 -47.19 33.44
CA HIS A 18 -48.86 -45.83 33.92
C HIS A 18 -50.17 -45.05 33.84
N SER A 19 -50.67 -44.63 35.00
CA SER A 19 -51.74 -43.63 35.07
C SER A 19 -51.23 -42.34 34.45
N ARG A 20 -51.93 -41.83 33.43
CA ARG A 20 -51.70 -40.48 32.92
C ARG A 20 -52.26 -39.50 33.95
N SER A 21 -51.43 -39.11 34.91
CA SER A 21 -51.69 -37.93 35.75
C SER A 21 -51.46 -36.67 34.92
N GLY A 22 -52.39 -35.72 34.95
CA GLY A 22 -52.10 -34.36 34.50
C GLY A 22 -51.02 -33.73 35.38
N MET A 23 -50.24 -32.80 34.83
CA MET A 23 -49.25 -32.05 35.62
C MET A 23 -49.95 -31.14 36.63
N THR A 24 -49.38 -31.08 37.83
CA THR A 24 -49.91 -30.22 38.90
C THR A 24 -49.54 -28.76 38.64
N LEU A 25 -50.35 -27.82 39.13
CA LEU A 25 -50.10 -26.37 38.95
C LEU A 25 -48.73 -25.94 39.49
N ILE A 26 -48.29 -26.53 40.61
CA ILE A 26 -46.97 -26.24 41.20
C ILE A 26 -45.82 -26.71 40.31
N GLU A 27 -45.99 -27.82 39.60
CA GLU A 27 -44.98 -28.41 38.72
C GLU A 27 -44.79 -27.58 37.44
N VAL A 28 -45.89 -27.05 36.89
CA VAL A 28 -45.86 -26.09 35.77
C VAL A 28 -45.16 -24.80 36.17
N VAL A 29 -45.48 -24.26 37.36
CA VAL A 29 -44.84 -23.03 37.86
C VAL A 29 -43.35 -23.25 38.12
N LEU A 30 -42.97 -24.40 38.70
CA LEU A 30 -41.57 -24.79 38.88
C LEU A 30 -40.83 -24.88 37.55
N ALA A 31 -41.42 -25.53 36.55
CA ALA A 31 -40.82 -25.68 35.23
C ALA A 31 -40.60 -24.32 34.54
N LEU A 32 -41.59 -23.41 34.62
CA LEU A 32 -41.47 -22.05 34.09
C LEU A 32 -40.39 -21.24 34.83
N ALA A 33 -40.29 -21.38 36.16
CA ALA A 33 -39.25 -20.71 36.95
C ALA A 33 -37.84 -21.19 36.56
N VAL A 34 -37.64 -22.50 36.45
CA VAL A 34 -36.35 -23.09 36.03
C VAL A 34 -36.03 -22.72 34.58
N ALA A 35 -37.00 -22.76 33.67
CA ALA A 35 -36.82 -22.35 32.28
C ALA A 35 -36.44 -20.87 32.16
N GLY A 36 -37.10 -19.99 32.92
CA GLY A 36 -36.77 -18.57 32.97
C GLY A 36 -35.36 -18.31 33.49
N PHE A 37 -34.97 -19.01 34.56
CA PHE A 37 -33.61 -18.91 35.11
C PHE A 37 -32.55 -19.43 34.11
N LEU A 38 -32.83 -20.55 33.44
CA LEU A 38 -31.95 -21.09 32.40
C LEU A 38 -31.81 -20.15 31.21
N LEU A 39 -32.91 -19.55 30.75
CA LEU A 39 -32.89 -18.59 29.64
C LEU A 39 -32.11 -17.32 30.02
N ALA A 40 -32.29 -16.82 31.24
CA ALA A 40 -31.54 -15.67 31.74
C ALA A 40 -30.04 -15.98 31.83
N ALA A 41 -29.68 -17.15 32.38
CA ALA A 41 -28.29 -17.61 32.47
C ALA A 41 -27.65 -17.76 31.08
N ALA A 42 -28.37 -18.36 30.12
CA ALA A 42 -27.90 -18.52 28.74
C ALA A 42 -27.70 -17.17 28.04
N THR A 43 -28.62 -16.22 28.24
CA THR A 43 -28.50 -14.87 27.67
C THR A 43 -27.29 -14.13 28.24
N SER A 44 -27.08 -14.21 29.56
CA SER A 44 -25.90 -13.63 30.21
C SER A 44 -24.60 -14.23 29.69
N PHE A 45 -24.58 -15.55 29.43
CA PHE A 45 -23.43 -16.23 28.86
C PHE A 45 -23.10 -15.74 27.43
N VAL A 46 -24.10 -15.55 26.58
CA VAL A 46 -23.90 -15.00 25.22
C VAL A 46 -23.32 -13.58 25.27
N VAL A 47 -23.85 -12.72 26.14
CA VAL A 47 -23.32 -11.36 26.32
C VAL A 47 -21.88 -11.39 26.82
N SER A 48 -21.57 -12.28 27.78
CA SER A 48 -20.21 -12.45 28.30
C SER A 48 -19.22 -12.86 27.20
N ILE A 49 -19.58 -13.87 26.40
CA ILE A 49 -18.76 -14.28 25.25
C ILE A 49 -18.58 -13.10 24.29
N SER A 50 -19.67 -12.41 23.91
CA SER A 50 -19.63 -11.27 22.99
C SER A 50 -18.67 -10.18 23.45
N ASN A 51 -18.67 -9.86 24.75
CA ASN A 51 -17.75 -8.88 25.32
C ASN A 51 -16.29 -9.32 25.22
N ILE A 52 -15.98 -10.61 25.43
CA ILE A 52 -14.62 -11.13 25.30
C ILE A 52 -14.11 -10.99 23.86
N TRP A 53 -14.93 -11.27 22.85
CA TRP A 53 -14.55 -11.07 21.44
C TRP A 53 -14.32 -9.60 21.12
N ALA A 54 -15.22 -8.72 21.56
CA ALA A 54 -15.10 -7.28 21.35
C ALA A 54 -13.81 -6.74 21.98
N GLU A 55 -13.55 -7.06 23.24
CA GLU A 55 -12.36 -6.61 23.95
C GLU A 55 -11.07 -7.21 23.35
N ARG A 56 -11.10 -8.47 22.88
CA ARG A 56 -9.97 -9.06 22.16
C ARG A 56 -9.68 -8.36 20.84
N SER A 57 -10.70 -7.94 20.10
CA SER A 57 -10.52 -7.18 18.86
C SER A 57 -9.89 -5.81 19.11
N GLN A 58 -10.20 -5.17 20.25
CA GLN A 58 -9.66 -3.87 20.61
C GLN A 58 -8.21 -3.94 21.11
N ARG A 59 -7.83 -5.00 21.82
CA ARG A 59 -6.48 -5.16 22.41
C ARG A 59 -5.35 -4.99 21.40
N ASN A 60 -5.52 -5.48 20.18
CA ASN A 60 -4.47 -5.43 19.16
C ASN A 60 -4.74 -4.39 18.07
N PHE A 61 -5.89 -3.72 18.07
CA PHE A 61 -6.24 -2.77 17.01
C PHE A 61 -5.16 -1.70 16.80
N PHE A 62 -4.60 -1.17 17.88
CA PHE A 62 -3.58 -0.14 17.79
C PHE A 62 -2.26 -0.68 17.18
N GLU A 63 -1.82 -1.86 17.60
CA GLU A 63 -0.61 -2.48 17.04
C GLU A 63 -0.81 -2.90 15.58
N ASP A 64 -1.96 -3.51 15.27
CA ASP A 64 -2.32 -3.90 13.91
C ASP A 64 -2.38 -2.66 12.99
N HIS A 65 -2.88 -1.52 13.49
CA HIS A 65 -2.88 -0.25 12.78
C HIS A 65 -1.46 0.30 12.59
N VAL A 66 -0.64 0.30 13.65
CA VAL A 66 0.76 0.76 13.59
C VAL A 66 1.56 -0.05 12.57
N ASP A 67 1.42 -1.37 12.61
CA ASP A 67 2.09 -2.29 11.69
C ASP A 67 1.55 -2.12 10.27
N GLY A 68 0.23 -2.02 10.08
CA GLY A 68 -0.38 -1.77 8.78
C GLY A 68 0.06 -0.45 8.13
N VAL A 69 0.13 0.64 8.91
CA VAL A 69 0.65 1.94 8.42
C VAL A 69 2.13 1.85 8.07
N THR A 70 2.92 1.18 8.90
CA THR A 70 4.36 1.01 8.68
C THR A 70 4.63 0.17 7.43
N GLU A 71 3.92 -0.95 7.28
CA GLU A 71 4.00 -1.80 6.10
C GLU A 71 3.57 -1.05 4.84
N PHE A 72 2.46 -0.32 4.91
CA PHE A 72 1.98 0.50 3.79
C PHE A 72 3.01 1.53 3.33
N ILE A 73 3.56 2.33 4.25
CA ILE A 73 4.56 3.36 3.91
C ILE A 73 5.83 2.70 3.39
N ASN A 74 6.32 1.64 4.03
CA ASN A 74 7.52 0.93 3.60
C ASN A 74 7.34 0.36 2.18
N ALA A 75 6.21 -0.29 1.90
CA ALA A 75 5.89 -0.82 0.58
C ALA A 75 5.78 0.30 -0.47
N THR A 76 5.18 1.44 -0.09
CA THR A 76 5.04 2.61 -0.97
C THR A 76 6.41 3.21 -1.31
N LEU A 77 7.29 3.40 -0.32
CA LEU A 77 8.65 3.90 -0.53
C LEU A 77 9.50 2.92 -1.36
N GLN A 78 9.36 1.61 -1.14
CA GLN A 78 10.07 0.60 -1.93
C GLN A 78 9.59 0.52 -3.39
N SER A 79 8.32 0.82 -3.63
CA SER A 79 7.74 0.91 -4.97
C SER A 79 8.16 2.18 -5.71
N ALA A 80 8.50 3.23 -4.96
CA ALA A 80 8.92 4.52 -5.51
C ALA A 80 10.13 4.37 -6.44
N GLY A 81 10.07 5.10 -7.56
CA GLY A 81 11.12 5.16 -8.58
C GLY A 81 11.37 3.88 -9.37
N THR A 82 10.51 2.87 -9.29
CA THR A 82 10.33 2.02 -10.48
C THR A 82 9.53 2.84 -11.48
N SER A 83 9.95 2.98 -12.73
CA SER A 83 9.15 3.54 -13.82
C SER A 83 9.09 2.54 -14.97
N ILE A 84 7.92 2.40 -15.58
CA ILE A 84 7.76 1.57 -16.78
C ILE A 84 7.95 2.52 -17.95
N GLN A 85 8.98 2.30 -18.78
CA GLN A 85 9.10 3.08 -20.01
C GLN A 85 7.94 2.71 -20.94
N ILE A 86 6.99 3.62 -21.09
CA ILE A 86 6.18 3.67 -22.29
C ILE A 86 7.09 4.28 -23.35
N ASN A 87 7.38 3.54 -24.42
CA ASN A 87 8.13 4.06 -25.57
C ASN A 87 7.32 5.18 -26.25
N ASP A 88 7.28 6.36 -25.64
CA ASP A 88 6.83 7.56 -26.31
C ASP A 88 7.95 7.97 -27.25
N ASN A 89 7.81 7.53 -28.51
CA ASN A 89 8.65 7.94 -29.62
C ASN A 89 8.39 9.43 -29.93
N LYS A 90 8.79 10.31 -29.00
CA LYS A 90 8.84 11.74 -29.21
C LYS A 90 10.30 12.13 -29.33
N ASN A 91 10.76 12.17 -30.58
CA ASN A 91 12.07 12.68 -30.97
C ASN A 91 12.45 13.92 -30.14
N PRO A 92 13.48 13.88 -29.29
CA PRO A 92 14.05 15.10 -28.77
C PRO A 92 14.83 15.75 -29.91
N SER A 93 14.24 16.78 -30.52
CA SER A 93 14.91 17.65 -31.47
C SER A 93 16.13 18.28 -30.82
N LYS A 94 17.33 17.82 -31.22
CA LYS A 94 18.60 18.46 -30.88
C LYS A 94 18.57 19.91 -31.35
N GLN A 95 18.68 20.83 -30.39
CA GLN A 95 19.11 22.18 -30.65
C GLN A 95 20.54 22.14 -31.21
N GLN A 96 20.70 22.54 -32.47
CA GLN A 96 21.98 22.99 -32.99
C GLN A 96 21.70 24.19 -33.90
N GLN A 97 21.68 25.37 -33.30
CA GLN A 97 21.77 26.63 -34.03
C GLN A 97 23.24 26.81 -34.46
N ASN A 98 23.48 26.85 -35.77
CA ASN A 98 24.55 27.63 -36.36
C ASN A 98 24.03 28.20 -37.67
N GLY A 99 24.23 29.50 -37.83
CA GLY A 99 23.53 30.33 -38.81
C GLY A 99 23.98 30.14 -40.25
N ALA A 100 23.01 30.32 -41.14
CA ALA A 100 23.18 30.98 -42.42
C ALA A 100 21.79 31.43 -42.89
N GLU A 101 21.59 32.74 -42.97
CA GLU A 101 20.43 33.34 -43.63
C GLU A 101 20.45 32.99 -45.11
N MET A 102 19.35 32.45 -45.66
CA MET A 102 18.94 32.73 -47.04
C MET A 102 17.47 32.37 -47.31
N ILE A 103 16.68 33.42 -47.51
CA ILE A 103 15.56 33.60 -48.47
C ILE A 103 14.33 32.66 -48.40
N VAL A 104 13.20 33.31 -48.12
CA VAL A 104 11.82 32.88 -48.30
C VAL A 104 11.38 33.00 -49.77
N GLN A 105 10.75 31.96 -50.32
CA GLN A 105 9.70 32.01 -51.38
C GLN A 105 9.04 30.61 -51.42
N SER A 106 7.85 30.41 -50.85
CA SER A 106 6.52 30.56 -51.46
C SER A 106 6.27 29.65 -52.68
N ALA A 107 5.46 28.60 -52.50
CA ALA A 107 4.40 28.19 -53.44
C ALA A 107 3.52 27.08 -52.82
N ALA A 108 2.24 27.13 -53.14
CA ALA A 108 1.14 26.33 -52.60
C ALA A 108 0.94 24.97 -53.32
N GLU A 109 0.04 24.14 -52.76
CA GLU A 109 -0.90 23.15 -53.36
C GLU A 109 -1.05 21.95 -52.39
N VAL A 110 -2.13 21.82 -51.62
CA VAL A 110 -3.47 21.26 -51.93
C VAL A 110 -3.44 19.88 -52.59
N SER A 111 -3.78 18.84 -51.82
CA SER A 111 -4.79 17.84 -52.22
C SER A 111 -5.12 16.89 -51.06
N THR A 112 -6.42 16.87 -50.75
CA THR A 112 -7.21 15.90 -49.99
C THR A 112 -7.07 14.49 -50.54
N GLU A 113 -7.17 13.45 -49.70
CA GLU A 113 -8.15 12.36 -49.85
C GLU A 113 -8.05 11.33 -48.70
N GLN A 114 -9.20 10.77 -48.39
CA GLN A 114 -9.47 9.71 -47.42
C GLN A 114 -8.89 8.38 -47.92
N ASP A 115 -8.59 7.43 -47.02
CA ASP A 115 -9.41 6.22 -46.83
C ASP A 115 -8.65 5.15 -46.04
N ASP A 116 -9.47 4.28 -45.50
CA ASP A 116 -9.38 3.15 -44.62
C ASP A 116 -8.26 2.09 -44.82
N THR A 117 -8.19 1.25 -43.77
CA THR A 117 -7.83 -0.17 -43.75
C THR A 117 -6.38 -0.63 -43.52
N SER A 118 -6.29 -1.44 -42.45
CA SER A 118 -5.53 -2.71 -42.31
C SER A 118 -4.10 -2.69 -41.76
N ILE A 119 -3.96 -3.33 -40.59
CA ILE A 119 -2.71 -3.78 -39.97
C ILE A 119 -2.28 -5.10 -40.66
N PRO A 120 -1.12 -5.18 -41.34
CA PRO A 120 -0.59 -6.47 -41.74
C PRO A 120 0.21 -7.11 -40.58
N ILE A 121 -0.39 -8.11 -39.93
CA ILE A 121 0.35 -9.07 -39.09
C ILE A 121 1.18 -9.96 -40.03
N ARG A 122 2.44 -9.61 -40.25
CA ARG A 122 3.38 -10.47 -40.97
C ARG A 122 3.97 -11.52 -40.02
N LYS A 123 3.32 -12.69 -39.94
CA LYS A 123 4.01 -13.93 -39.57
C LYS A 123 5.08 -14.20 -40.64
N LYS A 124 6.34 -14.29 -40.23
CA LYS A 124 7.44 -14.70 -41.12
C LYS A 124 7.98 -16.02 -40.61
N ASP A 125 7.74 -17.07 -41.39
CA ASP A 125 8.32 -18.40 -41.23
C ASP A 125 9.86 -18.35 -41.26
N PRO A 126 10.55 -19.33 -40.63
CA PRO A 126 11.99 -19.27 -40.43
C PRO A 126 12.75 -19.67 -41.70
N PRO A 127 13.86 -18.99 -42.05
CA PRO A 127 14.75 -19.52 -43.07
C PRO A 127 15.74 -20.50 -42.42
N GLU A 128 15.67 -21.72 -42.94
CA GLU A 128 16.66 -22.79 -42.81
C GLU A 128 17.96 -22.39 -43.54
N ASN A 129 19.11 -22.78 -42.97
CA ASN A 129 20.47 -22.76 -43.54
C ASN A 129 21.27 -21.45 -43.45
N LEU A 130 22.06 -21.30 -42.38
CA LEU A 130 23.41 -20.69 -42.46
C LEU A 130 24.39 -21.42 -41.53
N ARG A 131 25.60 -21.60 -42.07
CA ARG A 131 26.72 -22.42 -41.62
C ARG A 131 27.27 -21.98 -40.26
N TYR A 132 27.78 -22.96 -39.50
CA TYR A 132 28.59 -22.74 -38.30
C TYR A 132 29.96 -22.15 -38.69
N ASP A 133 30.13 -20.85 -38.50
CA ASP A 133 31.46 -20.24 -38.36
C ASP A 133 31.71 -19.96 -36.88
N ALA A 134 32.66 -20.70 -36.31
CA ALA A 134 33.16 -20.52 -34.97
C ALA A 134 34.10 -19.30 -34.94
N ASN A 135 33.54 -18.12 -34.70
CA ASN A 135 34.18 -16.98 -34.03
C ASN A 135 33.18 -15.81 -33.96
N SER A 136 32.43 -15.73 -32.87
CA SER A 136 31.75 -14.49 -32.49
C SER A 136 31.72 -14.41 -30.97
N GLU A 137 32.30 -13.33 -30.46
CA GLU A 137 32.26 -12.90 -29.08
C GLU A 137 30.84 -12.95 -28.51
N SER A 138 30.79 -13.25 -27.21
CA SER A 138 29.64 -13.22 -26.33
C SER A 138 28.72 -12.00 -26.55
N LEU A 139 27.69 -12.17 -27.39
CA LEU A 139 26.50 -11.32 -27.37
C LEU A 139 25.62 -11.79 -26.20
N MET A 140 25.88 -11.20 -25.04
CA MET A 140 24.96 -11.22 -23.91
C MET A 140 23.61 -10.69 -24.41
N THR A 141 22.57 -11.52 -24.29
CA THR A 141 21.19 -11.08 -24.42
C THR A 141 20.95 -10.08 -23.30
N ASN A 142 21.05 -8.78 -23.63
CA ASN A 142 20.48 -7.74 -22.80
C ASN A 142 18.96 -7.94 -22.88
N GLU A 143 18.44 -8.75 -21.95
CA GLU A 143 17.04 -8.74 -21.56
C GLU A 143 16.67 -7.27 -21.40
N THR A 144 15.92 -6.72 -22.35
CA THR A 144 15.40 -5.35 -22.30
C THR A 144 14.49 -5.25 -21.08
N SER A 145 15.07 -4.89 -19.94
CA SER A 145 14.34 -4.62 -18.72
C SER A 145 13.47 -3.39 -18.97
N LEU A 146 12.17 -3.61 -19.20
CA LEU A 146 11.14 -2.57 -19.39
C LEU A 146 10.92 -1.70 -18.14
N ARG A 147 11.61 -2.02 -17.05
CA ARG A 147 11.59 -1.29 -15.78
C ARG A 147 12.87 -0.46 -15.67
N ASN A 148 12.73 0.85 -15.85
CA ASN A 148 13.79 1.79 -15.52
C ASN A 148 13.67 2.12 -14.02
N ARG A 149 14.74 1.93 -13.26
CA ARG A 149 14.81 2.41 -11.88
C ARG A 149 15.36 3.82 -11.92
N ASP A 150 14.58 4.77 -11.44
CA ASP A 150 15.02 6.15 -11.29
C ASP A 150 16.26 6.19 -10.38
N SER A 151 17.22 7.03 -10.76
CA SER A 151 18.52 7.09 -10.08
C SER A 151 18.42 7.74 -8.71
N ALA A 152 17.37 8.53 -8.45
CA ALA A 152 17.03 9.13 -7.16
C ALA A 152 15.50 9.07 -6.94
N PRO A 153 14.96 7.94 -6.45
CA PRO A 153 13.52 7.69 -6.39
C PRO A 153 12.77 8.53 -5.36
N ILE A 154 13.52 9.05 -4.37
CA ILE A 154 13.03 9.84 -3.24
C ILE A 154 13.95 11.04 -3.12
N LEU A 155 13.36 12.22 -3.01
CA LEU A 155 14.07 13.49 -2.95
C LEU A 155 13.36 14.48 -2.03
N TRP A 156 14.02 15.59 -1.71
CA TRP A 156 13.41 16.69 -0.99
C TRP A 156 12.80 17.66 -1.99
N GLU A 157 11.50 17.91 -1.88
CA GLU A 157 10.81 18.87 -2.73
C GLU A 157 9.84 19.73 -1.91
N ARG A 158 9.73 21.00 -2.31
CA ARG A 158 8.79 21.94 -1.70
C ARG A 158 7.42 21.79 -2.36
N LEU A 159 6.37 22.10 -1.61
CA LEU A 159 5.02 22.06 -2.18
C LEU A 159 4.87 23.11 -3.30
N PRO A 160 4.09 22.81 -4.35
CA PRO A 160 3.71 23.80 -5.35
C PRO A 160 3.08 25.05 -4.71
N GLY A 161 3.65 26.22 -4.98
CA GLY A 161 3.18 27.51 -4.45
C GLY A 161 3.61 27.84 -3.02
N SER A 162 4.42 26.99 -2.37
CA SER A 162 5.03 27.30 -1.06
C SER A 162 6.08 28.39 -1.15
N ALA A 163 6.28 29.12 -0.05
CA ALA A 163 7.31 30.15 0.03
C ALA A 163 8.71 29.55 0.20
N ASN A 164 9.75 30.28 -0.21
CA ASN A 164 11.14 29.80 -0.15
C ASN A 164 11.69 29.52 1.26
N TYR A 165 11.01 29.99 2.31
CA TYR A 165 11.38 29.73 3.70
C TYR A 165 10.70 28.48 4.28
N GLU A 166 9.76 27.87 3.55
CA GLU A 166 9.10 26.64 3.99
C GLU A 166 10.03 25.44 3.78
N GLU A 167 10.00 24.53 4.76
CA GLU A 167 10.82 23.33 4.76
C GLU A 167 10.33 22.36 3.68
N PRO A 168 11.24 21.73 2.92
CA PRO A 168 10.85 20.74 1.93
C PRO A 168 10.30 19.48 2.60
N LEU A 169 9.50 18.73 1.85
CA LEU A 169 8.95 17.45 2.25
C LEU A 169 9.61 16.31 1.46
N LEU A 170 9.54 15.10 2.02
CA LEU A 170 9.93 13.91 1.28
C LEU A 170 8.95 13.70 0.13
N HIS A 171 9.48 13.81 -1.09
CA HIS A 171 8.76 13.61 -2.33
C HIS A 171 9.23 12.35 -3.04
N PHE A 172 8.28 11.65 -3.66
CA PHE A 172 8.57 10.50 -4.48
C PHE A 172 7.46 10.24 -5.50
N LYS A 173 7.83 9.55 -6.58
CA LYS A 173 6.90 9.19 -7.68
C LYS A 173 6.52 7.72 -7.61
N LEU A 174 5.23 7.44 -7.79
CA LEU A 174 4.69 6.08 -7.88
C LEU A 174 4.10 5.85 -9.27
N ASN A 175 4.26 4.65 -9.80
CA ASN A 175 3.64 4.27 -11.10
C ASN A 175 2.13 4.12 -11.03
N HIS A 176 1.62 3.80 -9.85
CA HIS A 176 0.24 3.48 -9.61
C HIS A 176 -0.20 4.09 -8.30
N THR A 177 -1.37 4.71 -8.32
CA THR A 177 -2.06 5.20 -7.13
C THR A 177 -2.36 4.04 -6.17
N PRO A 178 -1.85 4.07 -4.93
CA PRO A 178 -2.17 3.05 -3.93
C PRO A 178 -3.67 3.05 -3.58
N PRO A 179 -4.25 1.91 -3.18
CA PRO A 179 -5.69 1.81 -2.88
C PRO A 179 -6.20 2.74 -1.77
N LEU A 180 -5.32 3.20 -0.88
CA LEU A 180 -5.69 4.14 0.19
C LEU A 180 -5.89 5.57 -0.31
N PHE A 181 -5.41 5.92 -1.51
CA PHE A 181 -5.48 7.27 -2.04
C PHE A 181 -6.87 7.51 -2.60
N VAL A 182 -7.70 8.19 -1.80
CA VAL A 182 -9.12 8.44 -2.14
C VAL A 182 -9.21 9.45 -3.28
N THR A 183 -9.76 9.02 -4.42
CA THR A 183 -10.11 9.89 -5.55
C THR A 183 -11.57 10.34 -5.42
N GLU A 184 -11.85 11.64 -5.45
CA GLU A 184 -13.23 12.15 -5.43
C GLU A 184 -14.00 11.85 -6.73
N SER A 185 -13.28 11.62 -7.84
CA SER A 185 -13.87 11.25 -9.13
C SER A 185 -13.68 9.76 -9.43
N ALA A 186 -14.70 9.14 -10.03
CA ALA A 186 -14.72 7.74 -10.45
C ALA A 186 -13.83 7.46 -11.68
N GLN A 187 -12.64 8.08 -11.76
CA GLN A 187 -11.67 7.80 -12.80
C GLN A 187 -11.00 6.44 -12.54
N PRO A 188 -10.80 5.60 -13.57
CA PRO A 188 -10.11 4.34 -13.40
C PRO A 188 -8.68 4.57 -12.89
N ASN A 189 -8.28 3.79 -11.88
CA ASN A 189 -6.93 3.78 -11.33
C ASN A 189 -5.95 3.38 -12.42
N LEU A 190 -5.18 4.30 -12.99
CA LEU A 190 -4.00 4.02 -13.83
C LEU A 190 -3.38 5.38 -14.19
N ASP A 191 -2.58 5.95 -13.30
CA ASP A 191 -1.70 7.09 -13.59
C ASP A 191 -0.49 7.07 -12.65
N GLN A 192 0.63 7.62 -13.14
CA GLN A 192 1.78 7.97 -12.32
C GLN A 192 1.37 9.10 -11.37
N VAL A 193 1.65 8.95 -10.07
CA VAL A 193 1.33 9.96 -9.06
C VAL A 193 2.59 10.47 -8.38
N GLU A 194 2.56 11.76 -8.07
CA GLU A 194 3.56 12.41 -7.23
C GLU A 194 3.01 12.54 -5.82
N VAL A 195 3.85 12.23 -4.84
CA VAL A 195 3.46 12.10 -3.44
C VAL A 195 4.43 12.87 -2.57
N TYR A 196 3.88 13.67 -1.67
CA TYR A 196 4.59 14.39 -0.62
C TYR A 196 4.16 13.84 0.74
N LEU A 197 5.12 13.46 1.58
CA LEU A 197 4.86 13.02 2.94
C LEU A 197 4.65 14.24 3.84
N PHE A 198 3.44 14.40 4.38
CA PHE A 198 3.07 15.57 5.18
C PHE A 198 2.73 15.17 6.63
N PHE A 199 3.38 15.82 7.59
CA PHE A 199 3.15 15.56 9.01
C PHE A 199 2.68 16.82 9.73
N ASP A 200 1.61 16.68 10.50
CA ASP A 200 1.07 17.71 11.39
C ASP A 200 0.84 17.09 12.78
N SER A 201 1.40 17.68 13.83
CA SER A 201 1.30 17.15 15.20
C SER A 201 -0.15 17.09 15.72
N SER A 202 -1.02 17.95 15.21
CA SER A 202 -2.44 18.01 15.57
C SER A 202 -3.27 17.00 14.77
N LYS A 203 -3.03 16.87 13.46
CA LYS A 203 -3.84 16.04 12.55
C LYS A 203 -3.27 14.63 12.29
N GLY A 204 -1.99 14.41 12.57
CA GLY A 204 -1.28 13.16 12.29
C GLY A 204 -0.57 13.14 10.93
N LEU A 205 -0.24 11.93 10.48
CA LEU A 205 0.48 11.70 9.23
C LEU A 205 -0.49 11.64 8.05
N SER A 206 -0.21 12.43 7.02
CA SER A 206 -0.95 12.47 5.78
C SER A 206 0.00 12.36 4.59
N VAL A 207 -0.55 12.02 3.44
CA VAL A 207 0.13 12.17 2.15
C VAL A 207 -0.63 13.18 1.32
N LEU A 208 0.11 14.06 0.66
CA LEU A 208 -0.41 15.00 -0.33
C LEU A 208 0.01 14.48 -1.69
N TRP A 209 -0.90 14.42 -2.66
CA TRP A 209 -0.60 13.78 -3.93
C TRP A 209 -1.45 14.34 -5.07
N HIS A 210 -0.94 14.18 -6.29
CA HIS A 210 -1.64 14.49 -7.53
C HIS A 210 -1.20 13.54 -8.65
N SER A 211 -1.99 13.48 -9.73
CA SER A 211 -1.56 12.77 -10.94
C SER A 211 -0.53 13.60 -11.70
N VAL A 212 0.46 12.94 -12.29
CA VAL A 212 1.43 13.58 -13.21
C VAL A 212 0.73 14.10 -14.48
N LEU A 213 -0.40 13.48 -14.86
CA LEU A 213 -1.17 13.87 -16.05
C LEU A 213 -2.15 15.02 -15.77
N GLN A 214 -2.27 15.46 -14.52
CA GLN A 214 -3.06 16.64 -14.16
C GLN A 214 -2.36 17.90 -14.70
N GLU A 215 -3.13 18.88 -15.20
CA GLU A 215 -2.58 20.18 -15.56
C GLU A 215 -1.84 20.81 -14.38
N GLU A 216 -0.75 21.54 -14.65
CA GLU A 216 0.23 21.99 -13.65
C GLU A 216 -0.42 22.45 -12.34
N THR A 217 -0.09 21.74 -11.25
CA THR A 217 -0.50 22.12 -9.89
C THR A 217 0.20 23.43 -9.54
N LYS A 218 -0.56 24.52 -9.44
CA LYS A 218 -0.01 25.85 -9.16
C LYS A 218 -0.11 26.19 -7.69
N THR A 219 -0.97 25.49 -6.95
CA THR A 219 -1.28 25.82 -5.56
C THR A 219 -1.50 24.56 -4.75
N VAL A 220 -1.26 24.65 -3.44
CA VAL A 220 -1.47 23.55 -2.47
C VAL A 220 -2.91 23.02 -2.49
N ASP A 221 -3.89 23.85 -2.85
CA ASP A 221 -5.31 23.46 -2.95
C ASP A 221 -5.58 22.45 -4.08
N ASP A 222 -4.70 22.35 -5.08
CA ASP A 222 -4.82 21.37 -6.17
C ASP A 222 -4.39 19.96 -5.72
N LEU A 223 -3.68 19.86 -4.57
CA LEU A 223 -3.19 18.61 -4.02
C LEU A 223 -4.28 17.87 -3.27
N ARG A 224 -4.41 16.59 -3.57
CA ARG A 224 -5.31 15.70 -2.83
C ARG A 224 -4.63 15.30 -1.53
N ARG A 225 -5.41 15.27 -0.44
CA ARG A 225 -4.90 14.86 0.88
C ARG A 225 -5.52 13.55 1.31
N THR A 226 -4.68 12.59 1.67
CA THR A 226 -5.12 11.32 2.27
C THR A 226 -4.51 11.21 3.67
N LEU A 227 -5.38 11.08 4.68
CA LEU A 227 -4.94 10.83 6.05
C LEU A 227 -4.51 9.37 6.16
N ILE A 228 -3.24 9.15 6.52
CA ILE A 228 -2.69 7.79 6.70
C ILE A 228 -2.90 7.32 8.13
N SER A 229 -2.58 8.17 9.11
CA SER A 229 -2.74 7.82 10.52
C SER A 229 -2.90 9.05 11.41
N PRO A 230 -4.00 9.17 12.18
CA PRO A 230 -4.17 10.24 13.15
C PRO A 230 -3.30 10.07 14.41
N TYR A 231 -2.75 8.86 14.62
CA TYR A 231 -2.02 8.49 15.83
C TYR A 231 -0.54 8.84 15.78
N VAL A 232 0.00 9.23 14.62
CA VAL A 232 1.40 9.68 14.52
C VAL A 232 1.53 11.05 15.19
N LYS A 233 2.42 11.16 16.17
CA LYS A 233 2.70 12.39 16.95
C LYS A 233 4.12 12.93 16.78
N SER A 234 5.01 12.15 16.21
CA SER A 234 6.34 12.61 15.80
C SER A 234 6.77 11.92 14.52
N LEU A 235 7.37 12.69 13.62
CA LEU A 235 8.12 12.23 12.44
C LEU A 235 9.53 12.78 12.60
N GLU A 236 10.52 11.89 12.67
CA GLU A 236 11.92 12.24 12.86
C GLU A 236 12.78 11.59 11.77
N TYR A 237 13.84 12.29 11.38
CA TYR A 237 14.76 11.92 10.33
C TYR A 237 16.05 11.40 10.94
N VAL A 238 16.49 10.22 10.48
CA VAL A 238 17.68 9.55 10.99
C VAL A 238 18.81 9.68 9.97
N TYR A 239 19.88 10.36 10.38
CA TYR A 239 21.08 10.58 9.60
C TYR A 239 22.26 9.83 10.20
N TRP A 240 23.19 9.42 9.34
CA TRP A 240 24.48 8.89 9.77
C TRP A 240 25.49 10.04 9.77
N ASP A 241 26.04 10.36 10.92
CA ASP A 241 27.13 11.31 11.03
C ASP A 241 28.46 10.57 10.86
N SER A 242 29.14 10.82 9.74
CA SER A 242 30.43 10.20 9.43
C SER A 242 31.59 10.73 10.28
N ARG A 243 31.47 11.92 10.88
CA ARG A 243 32.55 12.52 11.70
C ARG A 243 32.64 11.86 13.06
N PHE A 244 31.49 11.51 13.63
CA PHE A 244 31.39 10.94 14.97
C PHE A 244 30.91 9.48 14.96
N GLU A 245 30.74 8.87 13.78
CA GLU A 245 30.27 7.49 13.57
C GLU A 245 29.02 7.16 14.40
N LYS A 246 28.06 8.09 14.44
CA LYS A 246 26.85 7.98 15.26
C LYS A 246 25.61 8.28 14.43
N TRP A 247 24.50 7.65 14.82
CA TRP A 247 23.18 8.01 14.33
C TRP A 247 22.71 9.28 15.02
N GLU A 248 22.26 10.24 14.22
CA GLU A 248 21.65 11.47 14.71
C GLU A 248 20.20 11.54 14.25
N ILE A 249 19.33 11.98 15.16
CA ILE A 249 17.89 12.06 14.95
C ILE A 249 17.49 13.52 14.99
N GLU A 250 16.87 13.99 13.92
CA GLU A 250 16.43 15.37 13.78
C GLU A 250 14.94 15.45 13.44
N LYS A 251 14.28 16.53 13.88
CA LYS A 251 12.87 16.79 13.57
C LYS A 251 12.67 17.48 12.23
N LYS A 252 13.75 18.04 11.67
CA LYS A 252 13.75 18.85 10.46
C LYS A 252 14.67 18.22 9.40
N PRO A 253 14.47 18.53 8.12
CA PRO A 253 15.41 18.18 7.08
C PRO A 253 16.79 18.77 7.38
N ARG A 254 17.85 17.97 7.22
CA ARG A 254 19.23 18.42 7.44
C ARG A 254 19.78 19.04 6.16
N GLU A 255 20.29 20.26 6.25
CA GLU A 255 20.98 20.92 5.14
C GLU A 255 22.34 20.27 4.89
N ALA A 256 22.72 20.15 3.62
CA ALA A 256 24.04 19.66 3.26
C ALA A 256 25.10 20.75 3.53
N GLU A 257 26.16 20.37 4.26
CA GLU A 257 27.19 21.32 4.68
C GLU A 257 28.06 21.83 3.52
N ASP A 258 28.13 21.08 2.41
CA ASP A 258 29.08 21.29 1.32
C ASP A 258 28.45 21.92 0.05
N SER A 259 27.15 22.21 0.06
CA SER A 259 26.42 22.75 -1.10
C SER A 259 26.22 24.26 -1.00
N THR A 260 26.48 24.97 -2.11
CA THR A 260 26.22 26.41 -2.24
C THR A 260 24.75 26.72 -2.53
N GLU A 261 24.02 25.71 -2.99
CA GLU A 261 22.57 25.70 -3.10
C GLU A 261 21.98 25.07 -1.83
N GLN A 262 20.77 25.46 -1.43
CA GLN A 262 20.06 24.92 -0.25
C GLN A 262 19.62 23.47 -0.51
N ASP A 263 20.60 22.60 -0.65
CA ASP A 263 20.42 21.18 -0.82
C ASP A 263 20.28 20.52 0.54
N TYR A 264 19.35 19.57 0.61
CA TYR A 264 19.08 18.82 1.83
C TYR A 264 19.62 17.41 1.70
N LEU A 265 20.25 16.92 2.75
CA LEU A 265 20.72 15.54 2.82
C LEU A 265 19.51 14.61 2.95
N LEU A 266 19.49 13.53 2.17
CA LEU A 266 18.46 12.50 2.31
C LEU A 266 18.69 11.70 3.60
N PRO A 267 17.64 11.53 4.44
CA PRO A 267 17.74 10.68 5.61
C PRO A 267 17.82 9.22 5.19
N ARG A 268 18.49 8.41 6.01
CA ARG A 268 18.59 6.96 5.76
C ARG A 268 17.36 6.21 6.25
N ALA A 269 16.72 6.73 7.28
CA ALA A 269 15.47 6.22 7.79
C ALA A 269 14.63 7.36 8.37
N ILE A 270 13.33 7.13 8.48
CA ILE A 270 12.41 7.97 9.24
C ILE A 270 11.89 7.18 10.44
N GLN A 271 11.69 7.85 11.55
CA GLN A 271 11.13 7.28 12.77
C GLN A 271 9.77 7.91 13.03
N LEU A 272 8.76 7.05 13.12
CA LEU A 272 7.38 7.42 13.43
C LEU A 272 7.08 7.05 14.87
N SER A 273 6.55 8.00 15.62
CA SER A 273 6.04 7.77 16.98
C SER A 273 4.52 7.82 16.97
N PHE A 274 3.89 6.71 17.30
CA PHE A 274 2.44 6.54 17.40
C PHE A 274 2.01 6.62 18.85
N VAL A 275 0.94 7.37 19.12
CA VAL A 275 0.36 7.50 20.46
C VAL A 275 -1.14 7.28 20.36
N TYR A 276 -1.64 6.34 21.15
CA TYR A 276 -3.07 6.07 21.30
C TYR A 276 -3.36 5.71 22.75
N GLU A 277 -4.34 6.41 23.34
CA GLU A 277 -4.67 6.29 24.77
C GLU A 277 -3.42 6.42 25.67
N ASN A 278 -2.99 5.34 26.33
CA ASN A 278 -1.82 5.31 27.21
C ASN A 278 -0.64 4.53 26.62
N GLU A 279 -0.71 4.15 25.34
CA GLU A 279 0.32 3.39 24.66
C GLU A 279 1.09 4.25 23.66
N THR A 280 2.40 4.03 23.61
CA THR A 280 3.29 4.64 22.63
C THR A 280 4.07 3.56 21.91
N LYS A 281 4.09 3.62 20.57
CA LYS A 281 4.83 2.69 19.72
C LYS A 281 5.70 3.48 18.77
N MET A 282 6.93 3.02 18.56
CA MET A 282 7.86 3.59 17.61
C MET A 282 8.11 2.59 16.49
N ARG A 283 8.20 3.09 15.26
CA ARG A 283 8.58 2.30 14.09
C ARG A 283 9.59 3.08 13.25
N THR A 284 10.61 2.39 12.78
CA THR A 284 11.66 2.97 11.92
C THR A 284 11.50 2.41 10.52
N LEU A 285 11.40 3.30 9.54
CA LEU A 285 11.21 3.01 8.12
C LEU A 285 12.47 3.40 7.38
N THR A 286 13.10 2.46 6.69
CA THR A 286 14.29 2.74 5.88
C THR A 286 13.90 3.39 4.57
N ILE A 287 14.60 4.45 4.20
CA ILE A 287 14.46 5.07 2.89
C ILE A 287 15.36 4.29 1.91
N PRO A 288 14.82 3.78 0.79
CA PRO A 288 15.64 3.14 -0.23
C PRO A 288 16.55 4.17 -0.89
N VAL A 289 17.83 4.12 -0.55
CA VAL A 289 18.87 4.83 -1.29
C VAL A 289 19.40 3.92 -2.39
N THR A 290 19.44 4.43 -3.62
CA THR A 290 20.12 3.77 -4.74
C THR A 290 21.62 3.83 -4.45
N SER A 291 22.21 2.74 -3.98
CA SER A 291 23.66 2.65 -3.96
C SER A 291 24.13 2.55 -5.40
N TYR A 292 24.78 3.59 -5.91
CA TYR A 292 25.62 3.49 -7.10
C TYR A 292 26.64 2.38 -6.82
N SER A 293 26.46 1.21 -7.43
CA SER A 293 27.49 0.19 -7.42
C SER A 293 28.64 0.75 -8.24
N THR A 294 29.64 1.33 -7.59
CA THR A 294 30.93 1.57 -8.23
C THR A 294 31.47 0.20 -8.60
N ILE A 295 31.32 -0.16 -9.88
CA ILE A 295 32.04 -1.28 -10.46
C ILE A 295 33.52 -0.86 -10.39
N LEU A 296 34.26 -1.48 -9.47
CA LEU A 296 35.72 -1.39 -9.47
C LEU A 296 36.20 -2.20 -10.68
N PHE A 297 36.75 -1.51 -11.67
CA PHE A 297 37.44 -2.09 -12.82
C PHE A 297 38.88 -2.46 -12.47
#